data_AF-A0A2T1EUS2-F1
#
_entry.id   AF-A0A2T1EUS2-F1
#
_cell.length_a   1.000
_cell.length_b   1.000
_cell.length_c   1.000
_cell.angle_alpha   90.00
_cell.angle_beta   90.00
_cell.angle_gamma   90.00
#
_symmetry.space_group_name_H-M   'P 1'
#
loop_
_entity.id
_entity.type
_entity.pdbx_description
1 polymer ?
#
loop_
_entity_poly.entity_id
_entity_poly.type
_entity_poly.pdbx_seq_one_letter_code
_entity_poly.pdbx_strand_id
1 'polypeptide(L)'
;MNSIAKNSIRWTCSAAVFFAVITLQQQKATAATLSGGWNYAIDSFSDGVTGGQVGGGEFEFYGIAVKETSDTAFVAINSNLSLAGYADSAAQRGNINYGDLFFNFSGQNFNTANANGNLFAVRFAAGNDSGVATTGVYSNVSAKSVTQLNSGFTNLTQFNTRVQSAGGTPSMGDLSATDPYFQQTGENTVLNSIGSGTKVGEISSLTPATLSALGLNFAQFNAVGSQTIGFSFNKSSMPSGNYIANLFAECANDAIALKGSFSQDSAEAVPEPSTVFGTLVGLSFLGIGAAKRKIKYRN
;
A
#
# COMPACT_ATOMS: atom_id res chain seq x y z
N MET A 1 -47.84 -57.60 -52.78
CA MET A 1 -48.42 -56.38 -53.39
C MET A 1 -48.86 -55.46 -52.26
N ASN A 2 -48.25 -54.26 -52.19
CA ASN A 2 -48.69 -53.00 -51.57
C ASN A 2 -49.42 -53.05 -50.21
N SER A 3 -49.16 -52.24 -49.18
CA SER A 3 -48.32 -51.05 -48.98
C SER A 3 -48.61 -50.53 -47.54
N ILE A 4 -47.85 -49.53 -47.11
CA ILE A 4 -48.15 -48.51 -46.08
C ILE A 4 -47.81 -48.79 -44.60
N ALA A 5 -46.57 -48.41 -44.27
CA ALA A 5 -46.10 -47.56 -43.15
C ALA A 5 -47.00 -47.19 -41.96
N LYS A 6 -46.40 -47.12 -40.74
CA LYS A 6 -46.18 -45.85 -39.99
C LYS A 6 -45.34 -46.02 -38.71
N ASN A 7 -44.17 -45.38 -38.76
CA ASN A 7 -43.47 -44.50 -37.80
C ASN A 7 -43.38 -44.82 -36.30
N SER A 8 -42.10 -44.83 -35.90
CA SER A 8 -41.46 -44.71 -34.59
C SER A 8 -41.70 -43.40 -33.85
N ILE A 9 -41.68 -43.47 -32.51
CA ILE A 9 -41.29 -42.35 -31.62
C ILE A 9 -40.32 -42.92 -30.57
N ARG A 10 -39.05 -42.46 -30.62
CA ARG A 10 -38.04 -42.68 -29.57
C ARG A 10 -37.97 -41.41 -28.73
N TRP A 11 -38.15 -41.53 -27.42
CA TRP A 11 -37.90 -40.48 -26.45
C TRP A 11 -36.46 -40.60 -25.93
N THR A 12 -35.63 -39.61 -26.22
CA THR A 12 -34.32 -39.40 -25.58
C THR A 12 -34.46 -38.30 -24.55
N CYS A 13 -34.29 -38.62 -23.27
CA CYS A 13 -34.15 -37.64 -22.20
C CYS A 13 -32.75 -37.03 -22.26
N SER A 14 -32.66 -35.73 -22.56
CA SER A 14 -31.44 -34.95 -22.38
C SER A 14 -31.47 -34.26 -21.02
N ALA A 15 -30.62 -34.70 -20.09
CA ALA A 15 -30.32 -33.97 -18.86
C ALA A 15 -29.15 -33.02 -19.13
N ALA A 16 -29.40 -31.71 -19.09
CA ALA A 16 -28.36 -30.70 -19.13
C ALA A 16 -27.89 -30.42 -17.70
N VAL A 17 -26.66 -30.84 -17.37
CA VAL A 17 -25.97 -30.49 -16.13
C VAL A 17 -25.17 -29.20 -16.40
N PHE A 18 -25.62 -28.09 -15.82
CA PHE A 18 -24.90 -26.82 -15.85
C PHE A 18 -23.90 -26.80 -14.67
N PHE A 19 -22.62 -27.06 -14.95
CA PHE A 19 -21.54 -26.81 -13.99
C PHE A 19 -21.08 -25.36 -14.12
N ALA A 20 -21.55 -24.49 -13.21
CA ALA A 20 -20.98 -23.16 -13.03
C ALA A 20 -19.69 -23.29 -12.20
N VAL A 21 -18.53 -23.24 -12.86
CA VAL A 21 -17.24 -23.11 -12.19
C VAL A 21 -17.09 -21.65 -11.77
N ILE A 22 -17.45 -21.33 -10.54
CA ILE A 22 -17.11 -20.05 -9.93
C ILE A 22 -15.64 -20.15 -9.53
N THR A 23 -14.76 -19.59 -10.35
CA THR A 23 -13.37 -19.36 -9.96
C THR A 23 -13.36 -18.27 -8.88
N LEU A 24 -13.43 -18.68 -7.61
CA LEU A 24 -13.07 -17.81 -6.50
C LEU A 24 -11.57 -17.51 -6.63
N GLN A 25 -11.24 -16.40 -7.29
CA GLN A 25 -9.93 -15.77 -7.09
C GLN A 25 -9.87 -15.39 -5.61
N GLN A 26 -9.20 -16.20 -4.80
CA GLN A 26 -8.76 -15.77 -3.48
C GLN A 26 -7.82 -14.57 -3.71
N GLN A 27 -8.34 -13.36 -3.55
CA GLN A 27 -7.50 -12.21 -3.29
C GLN A 27 -6.69 -12.56 -2.04
N LYS A 28 -5.38 -12.79 -2.22
CA LYS A 28 -4.45 -12.84 -1.10
C LYS A 28 -4.42 -11.44 -0.49
N ALA A 29 -5.33 -11.16 0.42
CA ALA A 29 -5.26 -10.00 1.28
C ALA A 29 -4.09 -10.26 2.24
N THR A 30 -2.96 -9.60 1.98
CA THR A 30 -1.99 -9.36 3.05
C THR A 30 -2.71 -8.42 4.00
N ALA A 31 -2.90 -8.81 5.26
CA ALA A 31 -3.70 -8.05 6.21
C ALA A 31 -2.98 -6.72 6.53
N ALA A 32 -3.31 -5.68 5.77
CA ALA A 32 -2.99 -4.30 6.12
C ALA A 32 -3.59 -3.99 7.50
N THR A 33 -2.82 -3.33 8.36
CA THR A 33 -3.35 -2.87 9.65
C THR A 33 -4.17 -1.62 9.38
N LEU A 34 -5.47 -1.80 9.09
CA LEU A 34 -6.37 -0.70 8.71
C LEU A 34 -7.06 -0.10 9.95
N SER A 35 -6.84 1.20 10.19
CA SER A 35 -7.57 1.96 11.22
C SER A 35 -7.82 3.39 10.75
N GLY A 36 -9.06 3.89 10.88
CA GLY A 36 -9.41 5.24 10.42
C GLY A 36 -9.20 5.45 8.92
N GLY A 37 -9.19 4.37 8.14
CA GLY A 37 -8.86 4.37 6.70
C GLY A 37 -7.38 4.67 6.40
N TRP A 38 -6.48 4.50 7.38
CA TRP A 38 -5.04 4.47 7.20
C TRP A 38 -4.56 3.02 7.20
N ASN A 39 -3.63 2.69 6.31
CA ASN A 39 -2.83 1.47 6.34
C ASN A 39 -1.54 1.75 7.11
N TYR A 40 -1.31 1.03 8.20
CA TYR A 40 -0.12 1.17 9.04
C TYR A 40 0.83 -0.02 8.86
N ALA A 41 2.11 0.29 8.81
CA ALA A 41 3.18 -0.63 9.14
C ALA A 41 3.85 -0.12 10.42
N ILE A 42 4.01 -1.02 11.40
CA ILE A 42 4.59 -0.72 12.71
C ILE A 42 5.90 -1.46 12.81
N ASP A 43 6.95 -0.75 13.20
CA ASP A 43 8.27 -1.34 13.32
C ASP A 43 8.55 -1.92 14.70
N SER A 44 9.71 -2.55 14.85
CA SER A 44 10.27 -2.79 16.17
C SER A 44 10.60 -1.45 16.83
N PHE A 45 10.58 -1.43 18.17
CA PHE A 45 10.97 -0.24 18.94
C PHE A 45 12.37 -0.41 19.53
N SER A 46 13.14 -1.34 18.97
CA SER A 46 14.37 -1.88 19.53
C SER A 46 15.43 -2.16 18.48
N ASP A 47 15.38 -1.48 17.33
CA ASP A 47 16.31 -1.72 16.22
C ASP A 47 16.91 -0.47 15.61
N GLY A 48 16.36 0.72 15.88
CA GLY A 48 17.06 1.97 15.61
C GLY A 48 18.41 2.03 16.33
N VAL A 49 19.48 2.37 15.59
CA VAL A 49 20.85 2.44 16.14
C VAL A 49 21.40 3.88 16.15
N THR A 50 21.56 4.49 17.33
CA THR A 50 22.21 5.80 17.48
C THR A 50 23.50 5.66 18.27
N GLY A 51 24.63 5.77 17.58
CA GLY A 51 25.95 5.53 18.16
C GLY A 51 26.04 4.13 18.76
N GLY A 52 26.21 4.04 20.09
CA GLY A 52 26.26 2.76 20.81
C GLY A 52 24.90 2.18 21.21
N GLN A 53 23.84 2.99 21.16
CA GLN A 53 22.49 2.63 21.61
C GLN A 53 21.72 1.89 20.51
N VAL A 54 21.01 0.83 20.90
CA VAL A 54 20.05 0.10 20.07
C VAL A 54 18.68 0.21 20.75
N GLY A 55 17.67 0.67 20.02
CA GLY A 55 16.34 0.94 20.55
C GLY A 55 16.18 2.33 21.16
N GLY A 56 15.08 3.01 20.83
CA GLY A 56 14.64 4.29 21.38
C GLY A 56 15.58 5.47 21.11
N GLY A 57 16.57 5.30 20.23
CA GLY A 57 17.55 6.33 19.86
C GLY A 57 16.95 7.38 18.91
N GLU A 58 17.77 8.31 18.45
CA GLU A 58 17.35 9.32 17.46
C GLU A 58 16.89 8.66 16.16
N PHE A 59 17.55 7.58 15.72
CA PHE A 59 17.22 6.96 14.44
C PHE A 59 16.03 6.02 14.48
N GLU A 60 15.40 5.82 15.64
CA GLU A 60 14.27 4.89 15.79
C GLU A 60 13.06 5.31 14.93
N PHE A 61 12.62 4.42 14.04
CA PHE A 61 11.37 4.49 13.30
C PHE A 61 10.34 3.63 14.01
N TYR A 62 9.19 4.19 14.37
CA TYR A 62 8.13 3.44 15.05
C TYR A 62 7.03 2.99 14.09
N GLY A 63 6.80 3.76 13.03
CA GLY A 63 5.73 3.45 12.10
C GLY A 63 5.66 4.35 10.88
N ILE A 64 5.05 3.81 9.83
CA ILE A 64 4.66 4.55 8.63
C ILE A 64 3.19 4.23 8.34
N ALA A 65 2.45 5.22 7.89
CA ALA A 65 1.06 5.07 7.53
C ALA A 65 0.76 5.75 6.20
N VAL A 66 -0.08 5.12 5.39
CA VAL A 66 -0.59 5.68 4.13
C VAL A 66 -2.11 5.66 4.14
N LYS A 67 -2.71 6.78 3.73
CA LYS A 67 -4.15 6.92 3.46
C LYS A 67 -4.32 7.50 2.06
N GLU A 68 -5.38 7.10 1.37
CA GLU A 68 -5.73 7.70 0.09
C GLU A 68 -7.19 8.16 0.05
N THR A 69 -7.45 9.15 -0.80
CA THR A 69 -8.76 9.51 -1.36
C THR A 69 -8.76 9.17 -2.85
N SER A 70 -9.77 9.62 -3.59
CA SER A 70 -9.77 9.49 -5.05
C SER A 70 -8.61 10.25 -5.72
N ASP A 71 -8.15 11.36 -5.15
CA ASP A 71 -7.19 12.25 -5.80
C ASP A 71 -5.88 12.41 -5.03
N THR A 72 -5.84 12.08 -3.74
CA THR A 72 -4.74 12.45 -2.85
C THR A 72 -4.24 11.23 -2.09
N ALA A 73 -2.94 11.07 -2.05
CA ALA A 73 -2.26 10.18 -1.12
C ALA A 73 -1.68 10.99 0.04
N PHE A 74 -1.89 10.51 1.26
CA PHE A 74 -1.36 11.07 2.51
C PHE A 74 -0.40 10.06 3.10
N VAL A 75 0.78 10.53 3.50
CA VAL A 75 1.79 9.72 4.17
C VAL A 75 2.09 10.34 5.52
N ALA A 76 2.22 9.50 6.54
CA ALA A 76 2.70 9.87 7.86
C ALA A 76 3.81 8.93 8.32
N ILE A 77 4.85 9.48 8.93
CA ILE A 77 5.99 8.76 9.51
C ILE A 77 6.07 9.16 10.98
N ASN A 78 6.22 8.17 11.85
CA ASN A 78 6.48 8.38 13.27
C ASN A 78 7.83 7.78 13.64
N SER A 79 8.66 8.59 14.29
CA SER A 79 10.08 8.34 14.50
C SER A 79 10.62 9.24 15.61
N ASN A 80 11.86 9.03 16.01
CA ASN A 80 12.59 10.00 16.81
C ASN A 80 13.41 10.99 15.98
N LEU A 81 13.73 10.66 14.72
CA LEU A 81 14.61 11.46 13.87
C LEU A 81 13.94 12.76 13.46
N SER A 82 14.50 13.91 13.82
CA SER A 82 13.98 15.21 13.38
C SER A 82 13.98 15.34 11.84
N LEU A 83 13.00 16.06 11.27
CA LEU A 83 13.01 16.41 9.83
C LEU A 83 14.22 17.30 9.46
N ALA A 84 14.80 18.00 10.43
CA ALA A 84 16.06 18.71 10.26
C ALA A 84 17.28 17.76 10.13
N GLY A 85 17.12 16.50 10.52
CA GLY A 85 18.18 15.50 10.65
C GLY A 85 18.85 15.51 12.02
N TYR A 86 19.86 14.64 12.14
CA TYR A 86 20.72 14.47 13.30
C TYR A 86 22.12 15.00 12.98
N ALA A 87 22.61 15.92 13.82
CA ALA A 87 23.94 16.49 13.63
C ALA A 87 25.03 15.44 13.93
N ASP A 88 25.86 15.16 12.93
CA ASP A 88 27.00 14.24 13.04
C ASP A 88 28.16 14.74 12.18
N SER A 89 29.27 15.10 12.82
CA SER A 89 30.46 15.62 12.12
C SER A 89 31.13 14.63 11.17
N ALA A 90 30.88 13.32 11.33
CA ALA A 90 31.40 12.27 10.45
C ALA A 90 30.47 12.01 9.25
N ALA A 91 29.25 12.55 9.27
CA ALA A 91 28.31 12.42 8.17
C ALA A 91 28.57 13.45 7.06
N GLN A 92 28.08 13.13 5.87
CA GLN A 92 28.09 14.06 4.77
C GLN A 92 27.35 15.34 5.17
N ARG A 93 27.98 16.50 4.93
CA ARG A 93 27.45 17.83 5.31
C ARG A 93 27.22 18.02 6.83
N GLY A 94 27.77 17.15 7.67
CA GLY A 94 27.64 17.27 9.12
C GLY A 94 26.26 16.88 9.68
N ASN A 95 25.43 16.19 8.88
CA ASN A 95 24.05 15.90 9.25
C ASN A 95 23.55 14.62 8.57
N ILE A 96 22.95 13.72 9.35
CA ILE A 96 22.28 12.52 8.85
C ILE A 96 20.78 12.80 8.81
N ASN A 97 20.15 12.67 7.65
CA ASN A 97 18.72 12.91 7.49
C ASN A 97 17.95 11.62 7.18
N TYR A 98 16.67 11.77 6.84
CA TYR A 98 15.91 10.75 6.14
C TYR A 98 16.46 10.53 4.73
N GLY A 99 16.47 9.28 4.29
CA GLY A 99 16.50 8.97 2.87
C GLY A 99 15.24 9.46 2.15
N ASP A 100 15.10 9.06 0.89
CA ASP A 100 13.88 9.30 0.13
C ASP A 100 12.89 8.14 0.35
N LEU A 101 11.58 8.43 0.34
CA LEU A 101 10.55 7.40 0.44
C LEU A 101 10.31 6.80 -0.94
N PHE A 102 10.65 5.53 -1.13
CA PHE A 102 10.46 4.85 -2.42
C PHE A 102 9.12 4.13 -2.49
N PHE A 103 8.61 3.99 -3.70
CA PHE A 103 7.46 3.17 -4.05
C PHE A 103 7.82 2.27 -5.24
N ASN A 104 7.65 0.97 -5.06
CA ASN A 104 7.92 -0.02 -6.09
C ASN A 104 6.64 -0.79 -6.45
N PHE A 105 6.12 -0.52 -7.65
CA PHE A 105 4.92 -1.15 -8.21
C PHE A 105 5.23 -2.35 -9.13
N SER A 106 6.51 -2.68 -9.35
CA SER A 106 6.92 -3.64 -10.37
C SER A 106 6.69 -5.11 -9.99
N GLY A 107 6.43 -5.38 -8.70
CA GLY A 107 6.41 -6.73 -8.14
C GLY A 107 7.79 -7.41 -8.06
N GLN A 108 8.87 -6.71 -8.42
CA GLN A 108 10.25 -7.19 -8.29
C GLN A 108 10.87 -6.75 -6.96
N ASN A 109 11.98 -7.38 -6.57
CA ASN A 109 12.82 -6.89 -5.47
C ASN A 109 13.36 -5.47 -5.78
N PHE A 110 13.80 -4.76 -4.75
CA PHE A 110 14.19 -3.35 -4.86
C PHE A 110 15.33 -3.12 -5.86
N ASN A 111 16.36 -3.95 -5.84
CA ASN A 111 17.53 -3.78 -6.72
C ASN A 111 17.20 -4.05 -8.19
N THR A 112 16.39 -5.06 -8.49
CA THR A 112 15.91 -5.33 -9.85
C THR A 112 15.00 -4.19 -10.34
N ALA A 113 14.09 -3.69 -9.50
CA ALA A 113 13.25 -2.54 -9.83
C ALA A 113 14.10 -1.28 -10.10
N ASN A 114 15.12 -1.03 -9.27
CA ASN A 114 16.06 0.07 -9.44
C ASN A 114 16.84 -0.01 -10.75
N ALA A 115 17.44 -1.17 -11.04
CA ALA A 115 18.23 -1.38 -12.24
C ALA A 115 17.41 -1.18 -13.54
N ASN A 116 16.10 -1.42 -13.46
CA ASN A 116 15.17 -1.22 -14.56
C ASN A 116 14.57 0.20 -14.62
N GLY A 117 14.90 1.09 -13.67
CA GLY A 117 14.33 2.44 -13.61
C GLY A 117 12.84 2.48 -13.27
N ASN A 118 12.32 1.43 -12.62
CA ASN A 118 10.89 1.24 -12.34
C ASN A 118 10.45 1.79 -10.98
N LEU A 119 11.31 2.55 -10.30
CA LEU A 119 11.00 3.14 -9.01
C LEU A 119 10.28 4.48 -9.16
N PHE A 120 9.40 4.73 -8.22
CA PHE A 120 8.90 6.06 -7.89
C PHE A 120 9.45 6.43 -6.51
N ALA A 121 9.55 7.72 -6.23
CA ALA A 121 9.99 8.18 -4.92
C ALA A 121 9.41 9.53 -4.55
N VAL A 122 9.40 9.83 -3.26
CA VAL A 122 9.08 11.12 -2.71
C VAL A 122 10.28 11.63 -1.94
N ARG A 123 10.82 12.77 -2.39
CA ARG A 123 11.77 13.53 -1.58
C ARG A 123 10.99 14.50 -0.71
N PHE A 124 10.94 14.22 0.58
CA PHE A 124 10.23 15.05 1.56
C PHE A 124 11.18 15.81 2.49
N ALA A 125 12.36 15.26 2.78
CA ALA A 125 13.39 15.91 3.58
C ALA A 125 14.32 16.73 2.68
N ALA A 126 14.24 18.06 2.76
CA ALA A 126 15.06 18.95 1.94
C ALA A 126 16.57 18.84 2.25
N GLY A 127 16.91 18.47 3.48
CA GLY A 127 18.29 18.37 3.96
C GLY A 127 19.02 17.08 3.59
N ASN A 128 18.37 16.14 2.90
CA ASN A 128 18.98 14.87 2.52
C ASN A 128 19.92 14.99 1.29
N ASP A 129 20.73 13.96 1.09
CA ASP A 129 21.74 13.74 0.05
C ASP A 129 21.15 13.15 -1.25
N SER A 130 19.86 13.36 -1.45
CA SER A 130 19.19 13.09 -2.71
C SER A 130 19.89 13.80 -3.87
N GLY A 131 19.97 13.12 -5.02
CA GLY A 131 20.58 13.62 -6.25
C GLY A 131 19.68 14.56 -7.05
N VAL A 132 18.40 14.68 -6.68
CA VAL A 132 17.47 15.68 -7.23
C VAL A 132 17.52 16.96 -6.40
N ALA A 133 17.06 18.09 -6.95
CA ALA A 133 17.29 19.41 -6.33
C ALA A 133 16.21 19.89 -5.35
N THR A 134 14.96 19.45 -5.50
CA THR A 134 13.83 19.96 -4.69
C THR A 134 13.01 18.82 -4.09
N THR A 135 12.19 19.13 -3.08
CA THR A 135 11.18 18.19 -2.59
C THR A 135 10.10 17.95 -3.65
N GLY A 136 9.49 16.77 -3.66
CA GLY A 136 8.43 16.43 -4.60
C GLY A 136 8.31 14.94 -4.87
N VAL A 137 7.41 14.61 -5.80
CA VAL A 137 7.21 13.26 -6.31
C VAL A 137 8.02 13.06 -7.58
N TYR A 138 8.69 11.92 -7.67
CA TYR A 138 9.59 11.57 -8.76
C TYR A 138 9.23 10.22 -9.39
N SER A 139 9.34 10.16 -10.71
CA SER A 139 9.21 8.94 -11.52
C SER A 139 10.51 8.63 -12.24
N ASN A 140 10.59 7.43 -12.83
CA ASN A 140 11.79 6.92 -13.50
C ASN A 140 13.01 7.02 -12.59
N VAL A 141 12.82 6.67 -11.33
CA VAL A 141 13.83 6.87 -10.29
C VAL A 141 14.89 5.79 -10.39
N SER A 142 16.16 6.23 -10.35
CA SER A 142 17.28 5.38 -9.96
C SER A 142 17.69 5.79 -8.55
N ALA A 143 17.67 4.83 -7.63
CA ALA A 143 18.15 4.96 -6.27
C ALA A 143 19.67 4.71 -6.18
N LYS A 144 20.30 5.37 -5.21
CA LYS A 144 21.70 5.22 -4.81
C LYS A 144 21.80 4.99 -3.30
N SER A 145 22.90 4.43 -2.85
CA SER A 145 23.28 4.40 -1.44
C SER A 145 24.03 5.68 -1.08
N VAL A 146 23.64 6.33 0.02
CA VAL A 146 24.44 7.36 0.72
C VAL A 146 24.88 6.90 2.11
N THR A 147 24.65 5.63 2.42
CA THR A 147 24.86 4.99 3.72
C THR A 147 26.26 5.19 4.29
N GLN A 148 27.28 4.82 3.53
CA GLN A 148 28.68 4.93 3.99
C GLN A 148 29.14 6.38 4.12
N LEU A 149 28.56 7.31 3.35
CA LEU A 149 28.85 8.74 3.44
C LEU A 149 28.26 9.35 4.73
N ASN A 150 27.28 8.68 5.32
CA ASN A 150 26.55 9.10 6.51
C ASN A 150 26.85 8.19 7.71
N SER A 151 28.07 7.63 7.78
CA SER A 151 28.56 6.82 8.89
C SER A 151 27.66 5.62 9.24
N GLY A 152 27.01 5.08 8.22
CA GLY A 152 26.08 3.96 8.31
C GLY A 152 26.71 2.58 8.23
N PHE A 153 25.87 1.56 8.38
CA PHE A 153 26.26 0.16 8.16
C PHE A 153 26.60 -0.12 6.69
N THR A 154 27.50 -1.06 6.42
CA THR A 154 27.84 -1.41 5.03
C THR A 154 26.69 -2.11 4.32
N ASN A 155 25.91 -2.91 5.07
CA ASN A 155 24.73 -3.62 4.58
C ASN A 155 23.79 -4.00 5.73
N LEU A 156 22.61 -4.50 5.35
CA LEU A 156 21.55 -4.89 6.29
C LEU A 156 21.94 -6.07 7.19
N THR A 157 22.78 -6.99 6.72
CA THR A 157 23.25 -8.10 7.56
C THR A 157 24.06 -7.59 8.75
N GLN A 158 24.93 -6.60 8.55
CA GLN A 158 25.69 -5.98 9.64
C GLN A 158 24.77 -5.23 10.61
N PHE A 159 23.82 -4.45 10.10
CA PHE A 159 22.79 -3.78 10.92
C PHE A 159 22.03 -4.80 11.77
N ASN A 160 21.44 -5.83 11.14
CA ASN A 160 20.67 -6.87 11.81
C ASN A 160 21.50 -7.59 12.89
N THR A 161 22.76 -7.92 12.57
CA THR A 161 23.68 -8.55 13.53
C THR A 161 23.95 -7.65 14.73
N ARG A 162 24.18 -6.34 14.49
CA ARG A 162 24.41 -5.36 15.54
C ARG A 162 23.21 -5.27 16.48
N VAL A 163 22.01 -5.10 15.92
CA VAL A 163 20.75 -5.03 16.68
C VAL A 163 20.57 -6.29 17.54
N GLN A 164 20.67 -7.47 16.93
CA GLN A 164 20.52 -8.74 17.64
C GLN A 164 21.57 -8.93 18.74
N SER A 165 22.83 -8.57 18.48
CA SER A 165 23.91 -8.69 19.47
C SER A 165 23.72 -7.79 20.69
N ALA A 166 22.96 -6.71 20.54
CA ALA A 166 22.59 -5.79 21.61
C ALA A 166 21.28 -6.20 22.32
N GLY A 167 20.64 -7.30 21.92
CA GLY A 167 19.37 -7.77 22.46
C GLY A 167 18.13 -7.13 21.85
N GLY A 168 18.29 -6.33 20.78
CA GLY A 168 17.20 -5.75 20.02
C GLY A 168 16.59 -6.74 19.02
N THR A 169 15.46 -6.36 18.42
CA THR A 169 14.78 -7.16 17.39
C THR A 169 14.77 -6.40 16.07
N PRO A 170 15.59 -6.78 15.08
CA PRO A 170 15.58 -6.10 13.79
C PRO A 170 14.26 -6.38 13.06
N SER A 171 13.71 -5.34 12.46
CA SER A 171 12.44 -5.32 11.76
C SER A 171 12.52 -4.36 10.56
N MET A 172 11.52 -4.41 9.69
CA MET A 172 11.31 -3.47 8.59
C MET A 172 9.80 -3.25 8.34
N GLY A 173 9.05 -3.04 9.41
CA GLY A 173 7.59 -2.95 9.39
C GLY A 173 6.91 -4.20 8.79
N ASP A 174 6.27 -4.04 7.63
CA ASP A 174 5.51 -5.11 6.96
C ASP A 174 6.38 -6.20 6.30
N LEU A 175 7.69 -5.97 6.23
CA LEU A 175 8.69 -6.91 5.73
C LEU A 175 9.56 -7.42 6.88
N SER A 176 10.04 -8.66 6.76
CA SER A 176 11.02 -9.17 7.71
C SER A 176 12.38 -8.47 7.54
N ALA A 177 13.19 -8.40 8.59
CA ALA A 177 14.52 -7.79 8.53
C ALA A 177 15.48 -8.45 7.51
N THR A 178 15.23 -9.72 7.16
CA THR A 178 15.99 -10.48 6.15
C THR A 178 15.19 -10.72 4.87
N ASP A 179 14.16 -9.91 4.60
CA ASP A 179 13.29 -10.11 3.44
C ASP A 179 14.10 -10.03 2.12
N PRO A 180 13.89 -10.96 1.18
CA PRO A 180 14.61 -10.98 -0.09
C PRO A 180 14.27 -9.79 -1.01
N TYR A 181 13.28 -8.97 -0.65
CA TYR A 181 13.02 -7.70 -1.31
C TYR A 181 14.25 -6.77 -1.28
N PHE A 182 15.04 -6.80 -0.21
CA PHE A 182 16.28 -6.03 -0.10
C PHE A 182 17.52 -6.91 -0.25
N GLN A 183 18.58 -6.34 -0.82
CA GLN A 183 19.88 -7.01 -0.87
C GLN A 183 20.58 -6.92 0.49
N GLN A 184 20.71 -8.07 1.14
CA GLN A 184 21.15 -8.19 2.53
C GLN A 184 22.67 -8.01 2.74
N THR A 185 23.48 -8.30 1.73
CA THR A 185 24.95 -8.30 1.80
C THR A 185 25.58 -7.60 0.58
N GLY A 186 26.80 -7.12 0.75
CA GLY A 186 27.56 -6.36 -0.25
C GLY A 186 27.86 -4.95 0.24
N GLU A 187 28.59 -4.18 -0.56
CA GLU A 187 28.84 -2.75 -0.31
C GLU A 187 27.82 -1.90 -1.06
N ASN A 188 27.37 -0.80 -0.46
CA ASN A 188 26.45 0.16 -1.08
C ASN A 188 25.12 -0.46 -1.56
N THR A 189 24.68 -1.55 -0.91
CA THR A 189 23.46 -2.26 -1.30
C THR A 189 22.20 -1.70 -0.66
N VAL A 190 22.33 -0.84 0.34
CA VAL A 190 21.21 -0.11 0.95
C VAL A 190 20.95 1.15 0.14
N LEU A 191 20.03 1.04 -0.79
CA LEU A 191 19.66 2.11 -1.71
C LEU A 191 18.59 3.01 -1.07
N ASN A 192 19.02 4.10 -0.45
CA ASN A 192 18.21 4.93 0.44
C ASN A 192 17.97 6.37 -0.04
N SER A 193 18.61 6.81 -1.12
CA SER A 193 18.36 8.15 -1.68
C SER A 193 18.19 8.10 -3.19
N ILE A 194 17.39 9.01 -3.76
CA ILE A 194 17.24 9.17 -5.20
C ILE A 194 18.61 9.56 -5.76
N GLY A 195 19.13 8.80 -6.71
CA GLY A 195 20.28 9.19 -7.53
C GLY A 195 19.86 10.11 -8.66
N SER A 196 18.81 9.72 -9.40
CA SER A 196 18.20 10.52 -10.46
C SER A 196 16.71 10.18 -10.59
N GLY A 197 15.95 11.08 -11.21
CA GLY A 197 14.52 10.91 -11.47
C GLY A 197 13.92 12.16 -12.09
N THR A 198 12.71 12.04 -12.63
CA THR A 198 11.95 13.17 -13.19
C THR A 198 10.87 13.59 -12.21
N LYS A 199 10.82 14.87 -11.86
CA LYS A 199 9.77 15.40 -10.98
C LYS A 199 8.41 15.35 -11.71
N VAL A 200 7.42 14.71 -11.10
CA VAL A 200 6.06 14.53 -11.66
C VAL A 200 4.96 15.08 -10.75
N GLY A 201 5.33 15.67 -9.62
CA GLY A 201 4.38 16.27 -8.70
C GLY A 201 5.06 17.03 -7.56
N GLU A 202 4.28 17.91 -6.95
CA GLU A 202 4.63 18.57 -5.69
C GLU A 202 4.13 17.77 -4.50
N ILE A 203 4.72 18.04 -3.33
CA ILE A 203 4.18 17.59 -2.04
C ILE A 203 3.69 18.78 -1.23
N SER A 204 2.71 18.55 -0.36
CA SER A 204 2.26 19.51 0.65
C SER A 204 2.57 18.95 2.04
N SER A 205 3.34 19.68 2.85
CA SER A 205 3.60 19.28 4.24
C SER A 205 2.31 19.37 5.07
N LEU A 206 2.15 18.44 6.01
CA LEU A 206 0.99 18.34 6.88
C LEU A 206 1.42 18.50 8.33
N THR A 207 0.62 19.26 9.09
CA THR A 207 0.85 19.40 10.52
C THR A 207 0.32 18.17 11.28
N PRO A 208 0.82 17.88 12.50
CA PRO A 208 0.25 16.83 13.35
C PRO A 208 -1.26 17.00 13.60
N ALA A 209 -1.74 18.24 13.70
CA ALA A 209 -3.16 18.53 13.86
C ALA A 209 -3.97 18.13 12.61
N THR A 210 -3.45 18.43 11.41
CA THR A 210 -4.05 18.01 10.14
C THR A 210 -4.12 16.49 10.03
N LEU A 211 -3.03 15.79 10.37
CA LEU A 211 -2.99 14.33 10.35
C LEU A 211 -3.98 13.70 11.34
N SER A 212 -4.07 14.26 12.55
CA SER A 212 -5.03 13.80 13.57
C SER A 212 -6.48 13.98 13.12
N ALA A 213 -6.79 15.12 12.46
CA ALA A 213 -8.10 15.37 11.87
C ALA A 213 -8.45 14.39 10.73
N LEU A 214 -7.42 13.86 10.03
CA LEU A 214 -7.57 12.80 9.03
C LEU A 214 -7.67 11.39 9.66
N GLY A 215 -7.68 11.29 10.98
CA GLY A 215 -7.83 10.03 11.72
C GLY A 215 -6.53 9.24 11.94
N LEU A 216 -5.36 9.87 11.77
CA LEU A 216 -4.08 9.23 12.09
C LEU A 216 -3.99 8.99 13.60
N ASN A 217 -3.59 7.78 14.00
CA ASN A 217 -3.37 7.43 15.40
C ASN A 217 -2.32 6.32 15.54
N PHE A 218 -1.03 6.67 15.63
CA PHE A 218 0.01 5.67 15.91
C PHE A 218 0.00 5.18 17.37
N ALA A 219 -0.53 5.97 18.31
CA ALA A 219 -0.55 5.63 19.74
C ALA A 219 -1.37 4.38 20.04
N GLN A 220 -2.34 4.00 19.19
CA GLN A 220 -3.06 2.73 19.32
C GLN A 220 -2.16 1.50 19.25
N PHE A 221 -0.98 1.62 18.64
CA PHE A 221 0.04 0.57 18.52
C PHE A 221 1.22 0.79 19.48
N ASN A 222 1.16 1.80 20.36
CA ASN A 222 2.29 2.31 21.14
C ASN A 222 3.48 2.79 20.29
N ALA A 223 3.28 3.03 19.00
CA ALA A 223 4.29 3.56 18.08
C ALA A 223 4.39 5.08 18.24
N VAL A 224 5.00 5.53 19.33
CA VAL A 224 5.03 6.96 19.71
C VAL A 224 6.47 7.44 19.89
N GLY A 225 7.06 7.91 18.79
CA GLY A 225 8.30 8.67 18.76
C GLY A 225 8.10 10.17 19.00
N SER A 226 9.22 10.88 19.06
CA SER A 226 9.25 12.33 19.30
C SER A 226 8.78 13.18 18.11
N GLN A 227 8.75 12.59 16.91
CA GLN A 227 8.39 13.24 15.65
C GLN A 227 7.20 12.56 14.99
N THR A 228 6.34 13.37 14.36
CA THR A 228 5.36 12.90 13.40
C THR A 228 5.43 13.78 12.17
N ILE A 229 5.94 13.21 11.08
CA ILE A 229 6.16 13.90 9.80
C ILE A 229 5.04 13.48 8.87
N GLY A 230 4.37 14.46 8.26
CA GLY A 230 3.32 14.18 7.28
C GLY A 230 3.47 15.00 6.02
N PHE A 231 3.09 14.39 4.91
CA PHE A 231 2.95 15.09 3.64
C PHE A 231 1.87 14.42 2.78
N SER A 232 1.35 15.15 1.80
CA SER A 232 0.45 14.63 0.79
C SER A 232 0.93 14.94 -0.61
N PHE A 233 0.45 14.16 -1.58
CA PHE A 233 0.68 14.40 -3.00
C PHE A 233 -0.52 13.95 -3.84
N ASN A 234 -0.58 14.43 -5.09
CA ASN A 234 -1.62 14.00 -6.03
C ASN A 234 -1.39 12.53 -6.41
N LYS A 235 -2.39 11.68 -6.15
CA LYS A 235 -2.33 10.24 -6.44
C LYS A 235 -2.06 9.96 -7.92
N SER A 236 -2.48 10.84 -8.84
CA SER A 236 -2.22 10.71 -10.28
C SER A 236 -0.73 10.82 -10.64
N SER A 237 0.13 11.29 -9.74
CA SER A 237 1.59 11.29 -9.91
C SER A 237 2.23 9.92 -9.68
N MET A 238 1.45 8.91 -9.24
CA MET A 238 1.89 7.54 -9.02
C MET A 238 1.07 6.55 -9.85
N PRO A 239 1.62 5.34 -10.15
CA PRO A 239 0.82 4.25 -10.68
C PRO A 239 -0.27 3.78 -9.71
N SER A 240 -1.33 3.20 -10.26
CA SER A 240 -2.29 2.42 -9.49
C SER A 240 -1.78 0.99 -9.26
N GLY A 241 -2.32 0.31 -8.25
CA GLY A 241 -2.02 -1.09 -7.96
C GLY A 241 -1.15 -1.28 -6.71
N ASN A 242 -0.72 -2.52 -6.50
CA ASN A 242 0.05 -2.90 -5.32
C ASN A 242 1.47 -2.32 -5.37
N TYR A 243 1.95 -1.86 -4.23
CA TYR A 243 3.31 -1.38 -4.07
C TYR A 243 3.92 -1.87 -2.75
N ILE A 244 5.25 -1.85 -2.71
CA ILE A 244 6.02 -1.78 -1.47
C ILE A 244 6.57 -0.37 -1.38
N ALA A 245 6.27 0.31 -0.28
CA ALA A 245 6.87 1.58 0.07
C ALA A 245 7.97 1.33 1.11
N ASN A 246 9.11 1.98 0.98
CA ASN A 246 10.20 1.81 1.94
C ASN A 246 10.98 3.10 2.16
N LEU A 247 11.44 3.27 3.39
CA LEU A 247 12.19 4.41 3.86
C LEU A 247 13.33 3.92 4.74
N PHE A 248 14.51 4.52 4.57
CA PHE A 248 15.67 4.32 5.41
C PHE A 248 16.12 5.67 5.95
N ALA A 249 16.76 5.69 7.12
CA ALA A 249 17.64 6.81 7.45
C ALA A 249 18.84 6.84 6.46
N GLU A 250 19.47 7.98 6.26
CA GLU A 250 20.62 8.09 5.33
C GLU A 250 21.81 7.23 5.73
N CYS A 251 21.94 6.93 7.02
CA CYS A 251 22.92 6.01 7.59
C CYS A 251 22.47 4.54 7.61
N ALA A 252 21.24 4.23 7.16
CA ALA A 252 20.64 2.90 7.28
C ALA A 252 20.68 2.31 8.71
N ASN A 253 20.71 3.17 9.73
CA ASN A 253 20.63 2.75 11.12
C ASN A 253 19.20 2.47 11.58
N ASP A 254 18.22 2.65 10.68
CA ASP A 254 16.87 2.15 10.79
C ASP A 254 16.19 2.18 9.41
N ALA A 255 15.12 1.41 9.26
CA ALA A 255 14.39 1.25 8.03
C ALA A 255 12.98 0.71 8.26
N ILE A 256 12.00 1.25 7.53
CA ILE A 256 10.63 0.78 7.58
C ILE A 256 10.07 0.54 6.19
N ALA A 257 9.28 -0.52 6.03
CA ALA A 257 8.55 -0.82 4.80
C ALA A 257 7.07 -1.08 5.05
N LEU A 258 6.25 -0.72 4.08
CA LEU A 258 4.80 -0.89 4.07
C LEU A 258 4.36 -1.51 2.75
N LYS A 259 3.52 -2.55 2.83
CA LYS A 259 2.80 -3.09 1.68
C LYS A 259 1.47 -2.36 1.55
N GLY A 260 1.20 -1.80 0.38
CA GLY A 260 -0.02 -1.06 0.11
C GLY A 260 -0.52 -1.25 -1.31
N SER A 261 -1.59 -0.54 -1.62
CA SER A 261 -2.13 -0.45 -2.97
C SER A 261 -2.79 0.89 -3.17
N PHE A 262 -2.64 1.49 -4.34
CA PHE A 262 -3.47 2.63 -4.75
C PHE A 262 -4.63 2.16 -5.60
N SER A 263 -5.84 2.59 -5.26
CA SER A 263 -7.04 2.28 -6.03
C SER A 263 -6.90 2.80 -7.46
N GLN A 264 -7.26 1.96 -8.42
CA GLN A 264 -7.54 2.43 -9.76
C GLN A 264 -8.96 2.96 -9.72
N ASP A 265 -9.13 4.28 -9.65
CA ASP A 265 -10.45 4.88 -9.68
C ASP A 265 -11.04 4.67 -11.08
N SER A 266 -11.68 3.52 -11.26
CA SER A 266 -12.77 3.44 -12.21
C SER A 266 -13.84 4.33 -11.61
N ALA A 267 -14.09 5.49 -12.22
CA ALA A 267 -15.31 6.22 -11.96
C ALA A 267 -16.48 5.31 -12.35
N GLU A 268 -16.90 4.42 -11.46
CA GLU A 268 -18.22 3.82 -11.58
C GLU A 268 -19.19 4.99 -11.40
N ALA A 269 -19.91 5.29 -12.48
CA ALA A 269 -21.06 6.18 -12.41
C ALA A 269 -21.98 5.61 -11.34
N VAL A 270 -22.02 6.26 -10.18
CA VAL A 270 -23.11 6.09 -9.22
C VAL A 270 -24.39 6.22 -10.04
N PRO A 271 -25.25 5.19 -10.13
CA PRO A 271 -26.55 5.37 -10.74
C PRO A 271 -27.22 6.46 -9.91
N GLU A 272 -27.40 7.64 -10.51
CA GLU A 272 -28.34 8.65 -10.02
C GLU A 272 -29.61 7.88 -9.63
N PRO A 273 -30.18 8.11 -8.43
CA PRO A 273 -31.40 7.44 -8.02
C PRO A 273 -32.44 7.75 -9.08
N SER A 274 -32.65 6.79 -9.99
CA SER A 274 -33.64 6.91 -11.05
C SER A 274 -34.97 7.05 -10.32
N THR A 275 -35.53 8.23 -10.48
CA THR A 275 -36.88 8.62 -10.10
C THR A 275 -37.80 7.41 -10.24
N VAL A 276 -38.18 6.79 -9.12
CA VAL A 276 -39.25 5.80 -9.05
C VAL A 276 -40.56 6.56 -9.24
N PHE A 277 -40.80 7.02 -10.46
CA PHE A 277 -42.10 7.48 -10.92
C PHE A 277 -42.47 6.67 -12.15
N GLY A 278 -43.45 5.79 -11.98
CA GLY A 278 -44.27 5.30 -13.07
C GLY A 278 -43.96 3.89 -13.58
N THR A 279 -44.24 2.87 -12.79
CA THR A 279 -44.93 1.66 -13.33
C THR A 279 -45.69 0.91 -12.24
N LEU A 280 -46.72 1.57 -11.71
CA LEU A 280 -47.81 0.91 -10.97
C LEU A 280 -49.12 1.31 -11.65
N VAL A 281 -49.28 0.85 -12.90
CA VAL A 281 -50.55 0.89 -13.61
C VAL A 281 -50.87 -0.54 -14.04
N GLY A 282 -51.94 -1.07 -13.45
CA GLY A 282 -52.73 -2.15 -14.02
C GLY A 282 -52.39 -3.54 -13.47
N LEU A 283 -53.05 -3.94 -12.39
CA LEU A 283 -53.81 -5.20 -12.31
C LEU A 283 -54.39 -5.35 -10.90
N SER A 284 -55.51 -4.68 -10.65
CA SER A 284 -56.45 -5.10 -9.59
C SER A 284 -57.71 -4.26 -9.70
N PHE A 285 -58.73 -4.79 -10.37
CA PHE A 285 -60.13 -4.64 -9.98
C PHE A 285 -61.00 -5.68 -10.73
N LEU A 286 -61.69 -6.51 -9.93
CA LEU A 286 -63.01 -7.16 -10.18
C LEU A 286 -63.02 -8.28 -11.25
N GLY A 287 -63.19 -9.56 -10.90
CA GLY A 287 -64.41 -10.19 -10.34
C GLY A 287 -64.94 -11.16 -11.42
N ILE A 288 -65.24 -12.43 -11.19
CA ILE A 288 -66.49 -12.93 -10.58
C ILE A 288 -66.32 -14.45 -10.43
N GLY A 289 -66.40 -14.95 -9.19
CA GLY A 289 -66.68 -16.35 -8.89
C GLY A 289 -68.08 -16.43 -8.30
N ALA A 290 -69.08 -16.76 -9.11
CA ALA A 290 -70.43 -17.07 -8.66
C ALA A 290 -70.74 -18.54 -8.98
N ALA A 291 -70.74 -19.37 -7.94
CA ALA A 291 -71.22 -20.73 -8.00
C ALA A 291 -72.74 -20.74 -8.25
N LYS A 292 -73.19 -21.43 -9.30
CA LYS A 292 -74.57 -21.94 -9.41
C LYS A 292 -74.54 -23.41 -9.85
N ARG A 293 -74.91 -24.27 -8.91
CA ARG A 293 -75.43 -25.62 -9.17
C ARG A 293 -76.64 -25.51 -10.11
N LYS A 294 -76.67 -26.32 -11.17
CA LYS A 294 -77.91 -26.94 -11.63
C LYS A 294 -77.65 -28.36 -12.11
N ILE A 295 -78.55 -29.22 -11.64
CA ILE A 295 -78.63 -30.66 -11.74
C ILE A 295 -78.90 -31.06 -13.19
N LYS A 296 -78.22 -32.12 -13.63
CA LYS A 296 -78.39 -32.79 -14.93
C LYS A 296 -79.55 -33.78 -14.80
N TYR A 297 -80.61 -33.61 -15.58
CA TYR A 297 -81.54 -34.69 -15.90
C TYR A 297 -81.06 -35.38 -17.19
N ARG A 298 -81.00 -36.71 -17.13
CA ARG A 298 -80.92 -37.62 -18.29
C ARG A 298 -82.32 -38.20 -18.47
N ASN A 299 -82.78 -38.27 -19.72
CA ASN A 299 -83.69 -39.34 -20.15
C ASN A 299 -82.94 -40.67 -20.15
#